data_AF-A0A3M1X8L9-F1
#
_entry.id   AF-A0A3M1X8L9-F1
#
_cell.length_a   1.000
_cell.length_b   1.000
_cell.length_c   1.000
_cell.angle_alpha   90.00
_cell.angle_beta   90.00
_cell.angle_gamma   90.00
#
_symmetry.space_group_name_H-M   'P 1'
#
loop_
_entity.id
_entity.type
_entity.pdbx_description
1 polymer ?
#
loop_
_entity_poly.entity_id
_entity_poly.type
_entity_poly.pdbx_seq_one_letter_code
_entity_poly.pdbx_strand_id
1 'polypeptide(L)'
;MVFMPLIMRVLLLSGFLLVLASCQPPELAPGPAGQIEAAARPYLAAGTLTGLSVGLIRGDTITHWHGGVVEAGGGQAPGDSTIYGLAGFTQVYTAALMADLSLSGEVNPEAELSAYLPWALPEGLTLAHLATHTGGLAAEVA
;
A
#
# COMPACT_ATOMS: atom_id res chain seq x y z
N MET A 1 -2.04 -72.33 1.53
CA MET A 1 -1.08 -71.53 2.32
C MET A 1 -0.36 -70.46 1.46
N VAL A 2 -1.08 -69.61 0.71
CA VAL A 2 -0.46 -68.52 -0.12
C VAL A 2 -1.11 -67.15 0.11
N PHE A 3 -2.21 -67.08 0.88
CA PHE A 3 -2.98 -65.85 1.10
C PHE A 3 -2.35 -64.90 2.14
N MET A 4 -1.65 -65.45 3.13
CA MET A 4 -1.01 -64.69 4.22
C MET A 4 0.17 -63.79 3.79
N PRO A 5 1.10 -64.21 2.89
CA PRO A 5 2.20 -63.34 2.46
C PRO A 5 1.77 -62.17 1.57
N LEU A 6 0.62 -62.27 0.87
CA LEU A 6 0.11 -61.20 0.03
C LEU A 6 -0.51 -60.07 0.87
N ILE A 7 -1.32 -60.42 1.88
CA ILE A 7 -1.91 -59.46 2.83
C ILE A 7 -0.83 -58.70 3.59
N MET A 8 0.24 -59.38 4.01
CA MET A 8 1.36 -58.75 4.72
C MET A 8 2.15 -57.78 3.83
N ARG A 9 2.34 -58.10 2.54
CA ARG A 9 2.99 -57.19 1.57
C ARG A 9 2.14 -55.96 1.26
N VAL A 10 0.82 -56.12 1.13
CA VAL A 10 -0.11 -55.00 0.92
C VAL A 10 -0.15 -54.08 2.15
N LEU A 11 -0.17 -54.65 3.36
CA LEU A 11 -0.12 -53.87 4.60
C LEU A 11 1.21 -53.13 4.78
N LEU A 12 2.35 -53.74 4.42
CA LEU A 12 3.66 -53.09 4.47
C LEU A 12 3.80 -51.96 3.43
N LEU A 13 3.29 -52.16 2.21
CA LEU A 13 3.28 -51.13 1.16
C LEU A 13 2.33 -49.97 1.49
N SER A 14 1.15 -50.26 2.08
CA SER A 14 0.20 -49.24 2.53
C SER A 14 0.73 -48.44 3.72
N GLY A 15 1.42 -49.08 4.66
CA GLY A 15 2.05 -48.40 5.79
C GLY A 15 3.19 -47.47 5.35
N PHE A 16 3.98 -47.88 4.35
CA PHE A 16 5.04 -47.05 3.78
C PHE A 16 4.51 -45.82 3.03
N LEU A 17 3.37 -45.95 2.33
CA LEU A 17 2.71 -44.82 1.66
C LEU A 17 2.16 -43.77 2.64
N LEU A 18 1.65 -44.20 3.80
CA LEU A 18 1.15 -43.32 4.86
C LEU A 18 2.27 -42.53 5.55
N VAL A 19 3.47 -43.11 5.70
CA VAL A 19 4.63 -42.43 6.30
C VAL A 19 5.16 -41.31 5.39
N LEU A 20 5.14 -41.50 4.07
CA LEU A 20 5.55 -40.47 3.11
C LEU A 20 4.56 -39.29 3.05
N ALA A 21 3.26 -39.54 3.25
CA ALA A 21 2.24 -38.49 3.28
C ALA A 21 2.33 -37.61 4.55
N SER A 22 2.97 -38.09 5.61
CA SER A 22 3.07 -37.36 6.88
C SER A 22 4.27 -36.39 6.95
N CYS A 23 5.13 -36.37 5.93
CA CYS A 23 6.18 -35.37 5.74
C CYS A 23 5.68 -34.20 4.89
N GLN A 24 4.58 -33.55 5.29
CA GLN A 24 4.33 -32.20 4.77
C GLN A 24 5.30 -31.24 5.48
N PRO A 25 6.18 -30.54 4.75
CA PRO A 25 6.99 -29.50 5.36
C PRO A 25 6.07 -28.48 6.03
N PRO A 26 6.44 -27.92 7.19
CA PRO A 26 5.64 -26.87 7.81
C PRO A 26 5.43 -25.77 6.77
N GLU A 27 4.17 -25.46 6.47
CA GLU A 27 3.83 -24.36 5.58
C GLU A 27 4.36 -23.08 6.24
N LEU A 28 5.48 -22.58 5.73
CA LEU A 28 6.09 -21.35 6.23
C LEU A 28 5.05 -20.25 6.10
N ALA A 29 4.77 -19.56 7.21
CA ALA A 29 3.87 -18.42 7.19
C ALA A 29 4.29 -17.47 6.04
N PRO A 30 3.33 -16.93 5.27
CA PRO A 30 3.66 -16.10 4.13
C PRO A 30 4.53 -14.93 4.59
N GLY A 31 5.59 -14.66 3.83
CA GLY A 31 6.41 -13.46 4.00
C GLY A 31 5.58 -12.19 3.78
N PRO A 32 6.15 -11.00 4.00
CA PRO A 32 5.41 -9.74 3.92
C PRO A 32 4.61 -9.55 2.63
N ALA A 33 5.18 -9.90 1.46
CA ALA A 33 4.46 -9.84 0.18
C ALA A 33 3.23 -10.75 0.15
N GLY A 34 3.33 -11.98 0.67
CA GLY A 34 2.19 -12.90 0.73
C GLY A 34 1.11 -12.45 1.72
N GLN A 35 1.49 -11.76 2.81
CA GLN A 35 0.53 -11.14 3.73
C GLN A 35 -0.21 -9.97 3.06
N ILE A 36 0.51 -9.14 2.30
CA ILE A 36 -0.08 -8.05 1.51
C ILE A 36 -1.05 -8.63 0.48
N GLU A 37 -0.64 -9.66 -0.27
CA GLU A 37 -1.48 -10.33 -1.25
C GLU A 37 -2.78 -10.85 -0.60
N ALA A 38 -2.66 -11.56 0.52
CA ALA A 38 -3.82 -12.09 1.23
C ALA A 38 -4.81 -10.99 1.66
N ALA A 39 -4.30 -9.82 2.07
CA ALA A 39 -5.11 -8.66 2.44
C ALA A 39 -5.73 -7.92 1.25
N ALA A 40 -5.00 -7.83 0.13
CA ALA A 40 -5.43 -7.10 -1.08
C ALA A 40 -6.41 -7.90 -1.95
N ARG A 41 -6.25 -9.24 -1.99
CA ARG A 41 -7.05 -10.15 -2.80
C ARG A 41 -8.57 -9.93 -2.74
N PRO A 42 -9.23 -9.75 -1.58
CA PRO A 42 -10.68 -9.53 -1.56
C PRO A 42 -11.11 -8.26 -2.32
N TYR A 43 -10.32 -7.18 -2.28
CA TYR A 43 -10.64 -5.93 -2.97
C TYR A 43 -10.44 -6.01 -4.48
N LEU A 44 -9.40 -6.72 -4.92
CA LEU A 44 -9.16 -6.99 -6.33
C LEU A 44 -10.22 -7.94 -6.91
N ALA A 45 -10.55 -9.02 -6.18
CA ALA A 45 -11.53 -10.00 -6.61
C ALA A 45 -12.97 -9.43 -6.68
N ALA A 46 -13.30 -8.49 -5.78
CA ALA A 46 -14.57 -7.78 -5.81
C ALA A 46 -14.65 -6.70 -6.90
N GLY A 47 -13.55 -6.40 -7.59
CA GLY A 47 -13.49 -5.31 -8.57
C GLY A 47 -13.51 -3.91 -7.95
N THR A 48 -13.38 -3.79 -6.63
CA THR A 48 -13.28 -2.51 -5.92
C THR A 48 -12.01 -1.76 -6.31
N LEU A 49 -10.92 -2.51 -6.53
CA LEU A 49 -9.64 -1.99 -7.01
C LEU A 49 -9.33 -2.59 -8.38
N THR A 50 -9.01 -1.75 -9.35
CA THR A 50 -8.52 -2.17 -10.67
C THR A 50 -7.10 -2.72 -10.57
N GLY A 51 -6.24 -2.05 -9.82
CA GLY A 51 -4.87 -2.44 -9.54
C GLY A 51 -4.34 -1.74 -8.30
N LEU A 52 -3.37 -2.37 -7.65
CA LEU A 52 -2.79 -1.90 -6.39
C LEU A 52 -1.29 -2.18 -6.36
N SER A 53 -0.53 -1.20 -5.89
CA SER A 53 0.89 -1.35 -5.57
C SER A 53 1.11 -0.99 -4.11
N VAL A 54 1.85 -1.82 -3.38
CA VAL A 54 2.14 -1.63 -1.95
C VAL A 54 3.64 -1.74 -1.72
N GLY A 55 4.23 -0.71 -1.13
CA GLY A 55 5.60 -0.74 -0.61
C GLY A 55 5.59 -0.84 0.91
N LEU A 56 6.35 -1.79 1.46
CA LEU A 56 6.58 -1.93 2.90
C LEU A 56 8.06 -1.67 3.20
N ILE A 57 8.32 -0.65 4.01
CA ILE A 57 9.66 -0.32 4.49
C ILE A 57 9.77 -0.74 5.96
N ARG A 58 10.75 -1.58 6.30
CA ARG A 58 11.06 -2.00 7.67
C ARG A 58 12.58 -2.01 7.87
N GLY A 59 13.10 -1.00 8.56
CA GLY A 59 14.54 -0.76 8.61
C GLY A 59 15.08 -0.56 7.19
N ASP A 60 16.12 -1.30 6.84
CA ASP A 60 16.74 -1.26 5.50
C ASP A 60 16.06 -2.18 4.48
N THR A 61 15.03 -2.92 4.89
CA THR A 61 14.30 -3.83 3.99
C THR A 61 13.11 -3.14 3.36
N ILE A 62 13.05 -3.20 2.04
CA ILE A 62 11.92 -2.73 1.25
C ILE A 62 11.31 -3.94 0.55
N THR A 63 10.00 -4.14 0.72
CA THR A 63 9.23 -5.17 0.00
C THR A 63 8.18 -4.49 -0.87
N HIS A 64 8.16 -4.82 -2.16
CA HIS A 64 7.12 -4.36 -3.07
C HIS A 64 6.17 -5.51 -3.39
N TRP A 65 4.90 -5.20 -3.54
CA TRP A 65 3.90 -6.11 -4.06
C TRP A 65 2.96 -5.35 -4.99
N HIS A 66 2.60 -5.98 -6.11
CA HIS A 66 1.72 -5.43 -7.13
C HIS A 66 0.64 -6.45 -7.49
N GLY A 67 -0.59 -5.99 -7.71
CA GLY A 67 -1.70 -6.85 -8.10
C GLY A 67 -2.75 -6.13 -8.94
N GLY A 68 -3.52 -6.91 -9.70
CA GLY A 68 -4.53 -6.40 -10.63
C GLY A 68 -3.92 -5.91 -11.95
N VAL A 69 -4.57 -4.89 -12.55
CA VAL A 69 -4.18 -4.29 -13.82
C VAL A 69 -4.14 -2.76 -13.72
N VAL A 70 -3.37 -2.12 -14.59
CA VAL A 70 -3.23 -0.65 -14.62
C VAL A 70 -4.52 0.04 -15.08
N GLU A 71 -5.25 -0.60 -16.01
CA GLU A 71 -6.48 -0.06 -16.59
C GLU A 71 -7.57 -1.13 -16.65
N ALA A 72 -8.82 -0.74 -16.35
CA ALA A 72 -9.96 -1.63 -16.37
C ALA A 72 -10.23 -2.14 -17.80
N GLY A 73 -10.36 -3.45 -17.97
CA GLY A 73 -10.48 -4.08 -19.29
C GLY A 73 -9.16 -4.21 -20.05
N GLY A 74 -8.07 -3.64 -19.54
CA GLY A 74 -6.71 -3.90 -19.99
C GLY A 74 -6.14 -5.20 -19.41
N GLY A 75 -4.94 -5.57 -19.87
CA GLY A 75 -4.21 -6.74 -19.37
C GLY A 75 -2.84 -6.44 -18.76
N GLN A 76 -2.43 -5.16 -18.72
CA GLN A 76 -1.12 -4.79 -18.20
C GLN A 76 -1.13 -4.79 -16.67
N ALA A 77 -0.31 -5.64 -16.07
CA ALA A 77 -0.10 -5.64 -14.62
C ALA A 77 0.75 -4.42 -14.20
N PRO A 78 0.50 -3.85 -13.00
CA PRO A 78 1.37 -2.84 -12.43
C PRO A 78 2.73 -3.42 -12.01
N GLY A 79 3.70 -2.54 -11.83
CA GLY A 79 5.06 -2.83 -11.37
C GLY A 79 5.75 -1.57 -10.83
N ASP A 80 7.03 -1.67 -10.47
CA ASP A 80 7.81 -0.62 -9.78
C ASP A 80 7.80 0.76 -10.44
N SER A 81 7.59 0.83 -11.76
CA SER A 81 7.56 2.08 -12.54
C SER A 81 6.16 2.59 -12.86
N THR A 82 5.11 1.97 -12.29
CA THR A 82 3.73 2.39 -12.56
C THR A 82 3.43 3.73 -11.90
N ILE A 83 2.87 4.66 -12.66
CA ILE A 83 2.53 6.00 -12.19
C ILE A 83 1.07 6.03 -11.75
N TYR A 84 0.82 6.49 -10.52
CA TYR A 84 -0.51 6.70 -9.96
C TYR A 84 -0.74 8.19 -9.68
N GLY A 85 -1.98 8.65 -9.79
CA GLY A 85 -2.37 9.99 -9.35
C GLY A 85 -2.31 10.10 -7.82
N LEU A 86 -1.59 11.09 -7.31
CA LEU A 86 -1.39 11.28 -5.87
C LEU A 86 -2.59 11.95 -5.18
N ALA A 87 -3.47 12.62 -5.92
CA ALA A 87 -4.60 13.38 -5.37
C ALA A 87 -4.15 14.26 -4.18
N GLY A 88 -4.86 14.19 -3.04
CA GLY A 88 -4.56 14.96 -1.83
C GLY A 88 -3.15 14.75 -1.26
N PHE A 89 -2.47 13.63 -1.56
CA PHE A 89 -1.08 13.44 -1.14
C PHE A 89 -0.13 14.50 -1.70
N THR A 90 -0.52 15.19 -2.78
CA THR A 90 0.20 16.36 -3.31
C THR A 90 0.42 17.43 -2.23
N GLN A 91 -0.50 17.60 -1.29
CA GLN A 91 -0.39 18.60 -0.21
C GLN A 91 0.80 18.35 0.72
N VAL A 92 1.24 17.09 0.88
CA VAL A 92 2.45 16.77 1.66
C VAL A 92 3.69 17.37 1.01
N TYR A 93 3.78 17.33 -0.32
CA TYR A 93 4.87 17.94 -1.07
C TYR A 93 4.82 19.47 -1.01
N THR A 94 3.63 20.06 -1.13
CA THR A 94 3.45 21.52 -0.97
C THR A 94 3.84 21.97 0.44
N ALA A 95 3.45 21.23 1.48
CA ALA A 95 3.82 21.52 2.86
C ALA A 95 5.32 21.36 3.10
N ALA A 96 5.96 20.34 2.53
CA ALA A 96 7.41 20.16 2.61
C ALA A 96 8.17 21.32 1.94
N LEU A 97 7.71 21.80 0.78
CA LEU A 97 8.28 22.98 0.12
C LEU A 97 8.11 24.25 0.97
N MET A 98 6.93 24.45 1.57
CA MET A 98 6.71 25.57 2.49
C MET A 98 7.64 25.50 3.71
N ALA A 99 7.87 24.31 4.27
CA ALA A 99 8.79 24.12 5.38
C ALA A 99 10.23 24.48 4.98
N ASP A 100 10.68 24.06 3.79
CA ASP A 100 12.00 24.41 3.25
C ASP A 100 12.15 25.93 3.09
N LEU A 101 11.16 26.59 2.49
CA LEU A 101 11.14 28.05 2.34
C LEU A 101 11.09 28.79 3.69
N SER A 102 10.47 28.19 4.70
CA SER A 102 10.45 28.76 6.04
C SER A 102 11.82 28.65 6.71
N LEU A 103 12.51 27.52 6.54
CA LEU A 103 13.87 27.31 7.05
C LEU A 103 14.89 28.21 6.37
N SER A 104 14.70 28.54 5.08
CA SER A 104 15.54 29.49 4.36
C SER A 104 15.21 30.97 4.66
N GLY A 105 14.14 31.24 5.40
CA GLY A 105 13.69 32.60 5.74
C GLY A 105 12.95 33.32 4.61
N GLU A 106 12.60 32.64 3.52
CA GLU A 106 11.85 33.19 2.39
C GLU A 106 10.36 33.38 2.73
N VAL A 107 9.82 32.53 3.62
CA VAL A 107 8.46 32.66 4.13
C VAL A 107 8.40 32.56 5.66
N ASN A 108 7.40 33.20 6.26
CA ASN A 108 7.07 33.08 7.67
C ASN A 108 5.68 32.44 7.78
N PRO A 109 5.56 31.20 8.30
CA PRO A 109 4.28 30.51 8.46
C PRO A 109 3.23 31.30 9.26
N GLU A 110 3.69 32.15 10.19
CA GLU A 110 2.85 32.95 11.08
C GLU A 110 2.52 34.34 10.51
N ALA A 111 3.11 34.72 9.38
CA ALA A 111 2.74 35.98 8.73
C ALA A 111 1.36 35.86 8.09
N GLU A 112 0.61 36.95 8.11
CA GLU A 112 -0.67 37.02 7.41
C GLU A 112 -0.48 36.82 5.91
N LEU A 113 -1.43 36.12 5.28
CA LEU A 113 -1.43 35.87 3.83
C LEU A 113 -1.48 37.15 3.00
N SER A 114 -2.02 38.22 3.56
CA SER A 114 -2.01 39.56 2.97
C SER A 114 -0.60 40.06 2.65
N ALA A 115 0.43 39.54 3.33
CA ALA A 115 1.84 39.86 3.04
C ALA A 115 2.38 39.17 1.77
N TYR A 116 1.75 38.08 1.33
CA TYR A 116 2.22 37.25 0.21
C TYR A 116 1.37 37.36 -1.05
N LEU A 117 0.12 37.82 -0.93
CA LEU A 117 -0.85 37.79 -2.01
C LEU A 117 -1.38 39.19 -2.34
N PRO A 118 -1.54 39.54 -3.62
CA PRO A 118 -1.88 40.90 -4.05
C PRO A 118 -3.38 41.24 -3.95
N TRP A 119 -4.21 40.34 -3.40
CA TRP A 119 -5.66 40.49 -3.33
C TRP A 119 -6.20 40.53 -1.90
N ALA A 120 -7.41 41.05 -1.72
CA ALA A 120 -8.06 41.12 -0.41
C ALA A 120 -8.41 39.72 0.11
N LEU A 121 -7.99 39.42 1.34
CA LEU A 121 -8.23 38.16 2.03
C LEU A 121 -8.89 38.43 3.40
N PRO A 122 -9.57 37.43 3.99
CA PRO A 122 -9.98 37.51 5.38
C PRO A 122 -8.79 37.83 6.31
N GLU A 123 -9.01 38.73 7.26
CA GLU A 123 -7.99 39.10 8.26
C GLU A 123 -7.63 37.91 9.16
N GLY A 124 -6.40 37.88 9.66
CA GLY A 124 -5.92 36.85 10.60
C GLY A 124 -5.64 35.47 9.97
N LEU A 125 -5.73 35.32 8.65
CA LEU A 125 -5.38 34.08 7.97
C LEU A 125 -3.87 34.02 7.68
N THR A 126 -3.20 32.94 8.10
CA THR A 126 -1.75 32.74 7.93
C THR A 126 -1.46 31.54 7.03
N LEU A 127 -0.20 31.39 6.60
CA LEU A 127 0.23 30.19 5.86
C LEU A 127 0.07 28.92 6.71
N ALA A 128 0.34 29.00 8.03
CA ALA A 128 0.13 27.89 8.96
C ALA A 128 -1.34 27.46 9.03
N HIS A 129 -2.29 28.40 8.98
CA HIS A 129 -3.72 28.08 8.92
C HIS A 129 -4.09 27.28 7.66
N LEU A 130 -3.48 27.58 6.51
CA LEU A 130 -3.69 26.83 5.27
C LEU A 130 -3.09 25.42 5.35
N ALA A 131 -1.82 25.33 5.79
CA ALA A 131 -1.11 24.06 5.87
C ALA A 131 -1.74 23.06 6.87
N THR A 132 -2.48 23.57 7.87
CA THR A 132 -3.12 22.76 8.91
C THR A 132 -4.64 22.67 8.78
N HIS A 133 -5.23 23.24 7.73
CA HIS A 133 -6.69 23.27 7.53
C HIS A 133 -7.49 23.90 8.67
N THR A 134 -6.93 24.89 9.35
CA THR A 134 -7.56 25.59 10.49
C THR A 134 -8.08 26.98 10.15
N GLY A 135 -7.92 27.41 8.90
CA GLY A 135 -8.30 28.75 8.41
C GLY A 135 -9.79 29.00 8.18
N GLY A 136 -10.67 28.02 8.43
CA GLY A 136 -12.11 28.18 8.26
C GLY A 136 -12.59 28.32 6.80
N LEU A 137 -11.74 27.99 5.82
CA LEU A 137 -12.11 27.98 4.40
C LEU A 137 -13.02 26.79 4.09
N ALA A 138 -14.03 27.01 3.24
CA ALA A 138 -14.89 25.94 2.76
C ALA A 138 -14.07 24.90 1.97
N ALA A 139 -14.37 23.61 2.15
CA ALA A 139 -13.66 22.52 1.49
C ALA A 139 -13.86 22.51 -0.03
N GLU A 140 -15.01 22.98 -0.50
CA GLU A 140 -15.36 23.12 -1.91
C GLU A 140 -16.45 24.20 -2.04
N VAL A 141 -16.40 25.01 -3.10
CA VAL A 141 -17.49 25.93 -3.45
C VAL A 141 -18.35 25.18 -4.48
N ALA A 142 -19.59 24.87 -4.11
CA ALA A 142 -20.58 24.23 -4.98
C ALA A 142 -21.02 25.15 -6.12
#